data_AF-A0A6M0HWK2-F1
#
_entry.id   AF-A0A6M0HWK2-F1
#
_cell.length_a   1.000
_cell.length_b   1.000
_cell.length_c   1.000
_cell.angle_alpha   90.00
_cell.angle_beta   90.00
_cell.angle_gamma   90.00
#
_symmetry.space_group_name_H-M   'P 1'
#
loop_
_entity.id
_entity.type
_entity.pdbx_description
1 polymer ?
#
loop_
_entity_poly.entity_id
_entity_poly.type
_entity_poly.pdbx_seq_one_letter_code
_entity_poly.pdbx_strand_id
1 'polypeptide(L)' 'MDDREHLEARIIALEYALEVLTDCLSDRNLIDPAKIARLFQTAADAPEAGRANPSVPRALTNFAKRL' A
#
# COMPACT_ATOMS: atom_id res chain seq x y z
N MET A 1 15.24 -16.62 -3.08
CA MET A 1 13.90 -16.11 -3.41
C MET A 1 13.86 -16.10 -4.92
N ASP A 2 12.94 -16.87 -5.49
CA ASP A 2 12.78 -17.01 -6.94
C ASP A 2 12.25 -15.69 -7.51
N ASP A 3 12.63 -15.32 -8.74
CA ASP A 3 12.17 -14.10 -9.41
C ASP A 3 10.63 -14.05 -9.48
N ARG A 4 10.01 -15.23 -9.51
CA ARG A 4 8.57 -15.43 -9.42
C ARG A 4 7.97 -14.93 -8.11
N GLU A 5 8.55 -15.29 -6.96
CA GLU A 5 8.08 -14.86 -5.64
C GLU A 5 8.20 -13.33 -5.49
N HIS A 6 9.23 -12.75 -6.10
CA HIS A 6 9.42 -11.30 -6.10
C HIS A 6 8.37 -10.58 -6.95
N LEU A 7 8.02 -11.14 -8.11
CA LEU A 7 6.98 -10.62 -8.97
C LEU A 7 5.60 -10.71 -8.30
N GLU A 8 5.30 -11.84 -7.67
CA GLU A 8 4.05 -12.11 -6.98
C GLU A 8 3.85 -11.15 -5.79
N ALA A 9 4.88 -10.92 -4.98
CA ALA A 9 4.84 -9.93 -3.91
C ALA A 9 4.58 -8.50 -4.41
N ARG A 10 5.13 -8.13 -5.57
CA ARG A 10 4.88 -6.82 -6.19
C ARG A 10 3.46 -6.69 -6.70
N ILE A 11 2.89 -7.75 -7.27
CA ILE A 11 1.51 -7.78 -7.74
C ILE A 11 0.55 -7.59 -6.56
N ILE A 12 0.74 -8.33 -5.47
CA ILE A 12 -0.11 -8.22 -4.27
C ILE A 12 -0.05 -6.80 -3.66
N ALA A 13 1.14 -6.20 -3.59
CA ALA A 13 1.27 -4.82 -3.09
C ALA A 13 0.58 -3.79 -3.98
N LEU A 14 0.57 -4.00 -5.30
CA LEU A 14 -0.14 -3.15 -6.26
C LEU A 14 -1.66 -3.34 -6.16
N GLU A 15 -2.14 -4.57 -6.00
CA GLU A 15 -3.56 -4.87 -5.80
C GLU A 15 -4.10 -4.17 -4.55
N TYR A 16 -3.39 -4.25 -3.43
CA TYR A 16 -3.83 -3.62 -2.18
C TYR A 16 -3.86 -2.09 -2.28
N ALA A 17 -2.87 -1.49 -2.96
CA ALA A 17 -2.85 -0.06 -3.21
C ALA A 17 -4.02 0.38 -4.13
N LEU A 18 -4.36 -0.45 -5.12
CA LEU A 18 -5.49 -0.20 -6.03
C LEU A 18 -6.85 -0.34 -5.33
N GLU A 19 -7.02 -1.28 -4.42
CA GLU A 19 -8.22 -1.39 -3.57
C GLU A 19 -8.41 -0.13 -2.72
N VAL A 20 -7.35 0.30 -2.02
CA VAL A 20 -7.39 1.53 -1.20
C VAL A 20 -7.77 2.75 -2.04
N LEU A 21 -7.22 2.88 -3.26
CA LEU A 21 -7.56 3.97 -4.17
C LEU A 21 -9.01 3.87 -4.68
N THR A 22 -9.48 2.66 -4.99
CA THR A 22 -10.86 2.41 -5.44
C THR A 22 -11.86 2.77 -4.34
N ASP A 23 -11.57 2.39 -3.10
CA ASP A 23 -12.37 2.75 -1.93
C ASP A 23 -12.44 4.27 -1.75
N CYS A 24 -11.31 4.97 -1.90
CA CYS A 24 -11.26 6.43 -1.82
C CYS A 24 -12.01 7.14 -2.96
N LEU A 25 -11.99 6.58 -4.17
CA LEU A 25 -12.67 7.15 -5.35
C LEU A 25 -14.17 6.85 -5.37
N SER A 26 -14.60 5.76 -4.72
CA SER A 26 -16.02 5.42 -4.57
C SER A 26 -16.78 6.39 -3.67
N ASP A 27 -16.05 7.06 -2.75
CA ASP A 27 -16.58 8.07 -1.85
C ASP A 27 -16.36 9.49 -2.43
N ARG A 28 -17.27 9.91 -3.31
CA ARG A 28 -17.17 11.12 -4.17
C ARG A 28 -16.92 12.46 -3.46
N ASN A 29 -16.94 12.49 -2.12
CA ASN A 29 -16.77 13.72 -1.32
C ASN A 29 -15.55 13.69 -0.37
N LEU A 30 -14.74 12.63 -0.31
CA LEU A 30 -13.75 12.46 0.75
C LEU A 30 -12.43 11.86 0.26
N ILE A 31 -11.80 12.52 -0.71
CA ILE A 31 -10.34 12.38 -0.91
C ILE A 31 -9.66 13.32 0.09
N ASP A 32 -9.59 12.91 1.35
CA ASP A 32 -8.78 13.56 2.38
C ASP A 32 -7.35 12.99 2.32
N PRO A 33 -6.33 13.79 1.93
CA PRO A 33 -4.94 13.35 1.89
C PRO A 33 -4.47 12.72 3.21
N ALA A 34 -4.96 13.20 4.35
CA ALA A 34 -4.62 12.63 5.65
C ALA A 34 -5.22 11.23 5.87
N LYS A 35 -6.41 10.98 5.33
CA LYS A 35 -7.05 9.64 5.33
C LYS A 35 -6.23 8.67 4.47
N ILE A 36 -5.78 9.11 3.29
CA ILE A 36 -4.98 8.30 2.38
C ILE A 36 -3.59 7.99 2.99
N ALA A 37 -2.94 8.99 3.57
CA ALA A 37 -1.66 8.80 4.25
C ALA A 37 -1.77 7.79 5.41
N ARG A 38 -2.87 7.83 6.18
CA ARG A 38 -3.16 6.83 7.21
C ARG A 38 -3.34 5.42 6.66
N LEU A 39 -4.08 5.27 5.56
CA LEU A 39 -4.30 3.96 4.94
C LEU A 39 -2.99 3.34 4.46
N PHE A 40 -2.11 4.14 3.84
CA PHE A 40 -0.77 3.69 3.47
C PHE A 40 0.09 3.30 4.67
N GLN A 41 0.01 4.03 5.78
CA GLN A 41 0.75 3.69 7.00
C GLN A 41 0.22 2.38 7.62
N THR A 42 -1.09 2.19 7.70
CA THR A 42 -1.72 0.95 8.17
C THR A 42 -1.28 -0.25 7.33
N ALA A 43 -1.25 -0.11 6.00
CA ALA A 43 -0.77 -1.16 5.10
C ALA A 43 0.74 -1.43 5.27
N ALA A 44 1.54 -0.41 5.61
CA ALA A 44 2.97 -0.57 5.89
C ALA A 44 3.22 -1.36 7.19
N ASP A 45 2.36 -1.16 8.19
CA ASP A 45 2.46 -1.80 9.50
C ASP A 45 1.87 -3.23 9.53
N ALA A 46 1.22 -3.66 8.43
CA ALA A 46 0.67 -5.00 8.30
C ALA A 46 1.79 -6.07 8.37
N PRO A 47 1.69 -7.09 9.26
CA PRO A 47 2.68 -8.16 9.40
C PRO A 47 3.03 -8.86 8.08
N GLU A 48 2.04 -8.96 7.19
CA GLU A 48 2.12 -9.56 5.87
C GLU A 48 2.98 -8.73 4.91
N ALA A 49 2.95 -7.40 5.02
CA ALA A 49 3.75 -6.50 4.20
C ALA A 49 5.26 -6.68 4.47
N GLY A 50 5.64 -6.81 5.74
CA GLY A 50 7.03 -7.07 6.13
C GLY A 50 7.50 -8.50 5.82
N ARG A 51 6.60 -9.49 5.94
CA ARG A 51 6.91 -10.90 5.63
C ARG A 51 7.08 -11.15 4.14
N ALA A 52 6.31 -10.47 3.28
CA ALA A 52 6.38 -10.65 1.84
C ALA A 52 7.63 -9.98 1.24
N ASN A 53 7.91 -8.73 1.62
CA ASN A 53 9.09 -8.01 1.16
C ASN A 53 9.39 -6.79 2.06
N PRO A 54 10.57 -6.74 2.72
CA PRO A 54 10.93 -5.64 3.62
C PRO A 54 10.96 -4.24 2.97
N SER A 55 11.02 -4.17 1.64
CA SER A 55 10.96 -2.89 0.90
C SER A 55 9.55 -2.33 0.73
N VAL A 56 8.50 -3.14 0.89
CA VAL A 56 7.10 -2.74 0.72
C VAL A 56 6.66 -1.77 1.83
N PRO A 57 6.89 -2.04 3.14
CA PRO A 57 6.60 -1.07 4.19
C PRO A 57 7.30 0.29 3.98
N ARG A 58 8.55 0.26 3.49
CA ARG A 58 9.33 1.46 3.19
C ARG A 58 8.74 2.26 2.03
N ALA A 59 8.28 1.60 0.97
CA ALA A 59 7.63 2.24 -0.16
C ALA A 59 6.31 2.90 0.26
N LEU A 60 5.46 2.18 1.00
CA LEU A 60 4.17 2.69 1.50
C LEU A 60 4.36 3.88 2.45
N THR A 61 5.32 3.80 3.37
CA THR A 61 5.69 4.92 4.25
C THR A 61 6.17 6.15 3.46
N ASN A 62 6.95 5.95 2.39
CA ASN A 62 7.40 7.04 1.54
C ASN A 62 6.27 7.66 0.72
N PHE A 63 5.29 6.87 0.31
CA PHE A 63 4.09 7.39 -0.36
C PHE A 63 3.23 8.22 0.61
N ALA A 64 3.02 7.74 1.83
CA ALA A 64 2.28 8.48 2.87
C ALA A 64 2.89 9.86 3.16
N LYS A 65 4.23 9.98 3.13
CA LYS A 65 4.96 11.25 3.37
C LYS A 65 4.92 12.24 2.21
N ARG A 66 4.50 11.81 1.01
CA ARG A 66 4.53 12.62 -0.22
C ARG A 66 3.14 13.16 -0.61
N LEU A 67 2.10 12.72 0.08
CA LEU A 67 0.74 13.25 0.00
C LEU A 67 0.63 14.56 0.80
#